data_AF-A0A1F8Q207-F1
#
_entry.id   AF-A0A1F8Q207-F1
#
_cell.length_a   1.000
_cell.length_b   1.000
_cell.length_c   1.000
_cell.angle_alpha   90.00
_cell.angle_beta   90.00
_cell.angle_gamma   90.00
#
_symmetry.space_group_name_H-M   'P 1'
#
loop_
_entity.id
_entity.type
_entity.pdbx_description
1 polymer ?
#
loop_
_entity_poly.entity_id
_entity_poly.type
_entity_poly.pdbx_seq_one_letter_code
_entity_poly.pdbx_strand_id
1 'polypeptide(L)'
;MPPYVFEPLFQRCEDLDFQEEILYDDVPEEVLYKLSKIPYVLQSWDENGMEIDQFNAHPATIATAETFSKASDGLEKYVGERMAVVAGKAVPA
;
A
#
# COMPACT_ATOMS: atom_id res chain seq x y z
N MET A 1 -10.41 -3.02 0.41
CA MET A 1 -10.83 -1.61 0.30
C MET A 1 -11.03 -1.02 1.69
N PRO A 2 -10.69 0.26 1.92
CA PRO A 2 -10.96 0.93 3.20
C PRO A 2 -12.46 1.03 3.49
N PRO A 3 -12.90 0.98 4.77
CA PRO A 3 -14.32 0.95 5.14
C PRO A 3 -15.17 2.10 4.56
N TYR A 4 -14.62 3.32 4.48
CA TYR A 4 -15.33 4.49 3.97
C TYR A 4 -15.66 4.45 2.47
N VAL A 5 -15.06 3.52 1.73
CA VAL A 5 -15.28 3.37 0.28
C VAL A 5 -16.49 2.47 -0.02
N PHE A 6 -16.92 1.65 0.94
CA PHE A 6 -17.98 0.66 0.69
C PHE A 6 -19.35 1.29 0.46
N GLU A 7 -19.73 2.29 1.25
CA GLU A 7 -21.03 2.94 1.10
C GLU A 7 -21.21 3.63 -0.28
N PRO A 8 -20.26 4.45 -0.78
CA PRO A 8 -20.39 5.00 -2.12
C PRO A 8 -20.26 3.96 -3.22
N LEU A 9 -19.53 2.85 -3.00
CA LEU A 9 -19.47 1.73 -3.94
C LEU A 9 -20.85 1.10 -4.10
N PHE A 10 -21.52 0.73 -3.01
CA PHE A 10 -22.85 0.12 -3.07
C PHE A 10 -23.92 1.07 -3.64
N GLN A 11 -23.80 2.37 -3.38
CA GLN A 11 -24.75 3.36 -3.91
C GLN A 11 -24.59 3.64 -5.41
N ARG A 12 -23.37 3.51 -5.96
CA ARG A 12 -23.06 3.87 -7.36
C ARG A 12 -22.95 2.67 -8.29
N CYS A 13 -22.69 1.50 -7.73
CA CYS A 13 -22.42 0.27 -8.46
C CYS A 13 -23.41 -0.83 -8.00
N GLU A 14 -24.68 -0.46 -7.77
CA GLU A 14 -25.72 -1.40 -7.33
C GLU A 14 -25.92 -2.56 -8.32
N ASP A 15 -25.69 -2.31 -9.62
CA ASP A 15 -25.79 -3.29 -10.70
C ASP A 15 -24.44 -3.97 -11.05
N LEU A 16 -23.40 -3.81 -10.22
CA LEU A 16 -22.10 -4.43 -10.48
C LEU A 16 -22.15 -5.92 -10.13
N ASP A 17 -21.95 -6.77 -11.14
CA ASP A 17 -21.83 -8.21 -10.95
C ASP A 17 -20.41 -8.56 -10.50
N PHE A 18 -20.30 -9.30 -9.41
CA PHE A 18 -19.01 -9.74 -8.87
C PHE A 18 -18.77 -11.18 -9.31
N GLN A 19 -17.74 -11.37 -10.13
CA GLN A 19 -17.32 -12.68 -10.60
C GLN A 19 -15.84 -12.93 -10.28
N GLU A 20 -15.41 -14.18 -10.28
CA GLU A 20 -14.05 -14.59 -9.97
C GLU A 20 -13.11 -14.41 -11.18
N GLU A 21 -13.01 -13.17 -11.71
CA GLU A 21 -12.27 -12.84 -12.94
C GLU A 21 -10.80 -13.29 -12.88
N ILE A 22 -10.17 -13.21 -11.72
CA ILE A 22 -8.75 -13.60 -11.53
C ILE A 22 -8.52 -15.09 -11.82
N LEU A 23 -9.53 -15.94 -11.59
CA LEU A 23 -9.40 -17.38 -11.77
C LEU A 23 -9.78 -17.86 -13.18
N TYR A 24 -10.67 -17.11 -13.84
CA TYR A 24 -11.35 -17.58 -15.05
C TYR A 24 -11.06 -16.75 -16.30
N ASP A 25 -10.61 -15.50 -16.13
CA ASP A 25 -10.37 -14.58 -17.24
C ASP A 25 -8.87 -14.31 -17.41
N ASP A 26 -8.45 -14.23 -18.68
CA ASP A 26 -7.10 -13.79 -19.02
C ASP A 26 -6.94 -12.29 -18.77
N VAL A 27 -5.73 -11.87 -18.38
CA VAL A 27 -5.42 -10.45 -18.22
C VAL A 27 -5.53 -9.75 -19.58
N PRO A 28 -6.24 -8.61 -19.70
CA PRO A 28 -6.43 -7.94 -20.97
C PRO A 28 -5.11 -7.57 -21.67
N GLU A 29 -4.89 -8.13 -22.87
CA GLU A 29 -3.64 -7.96 -23.63
C GLU A 29 -3.37 -6.50 -23.95
N GLU A 30 -4.40 -5.70 -24.24
CA GLU A 30 -4.19 -4.28 -24.56
C GLU A 30 -3.70 -3.47 -23.36
N VAL A 31 -4.07 -3.89 -22.14
CA VAL A 31 -3.58 -3.28 -20.89
C VAL A 31 -2.13 -3.67 -20.65
N LEU A 32 -1.80 -4.95 -20.77
CA LEU A 32 -0.42 -5.44 -20.65
C LEU A 32 0.49 -4.78 -21.69
N TYR A 33 0.03 -4.61 -22.93
CA TYR A 33 0.78 -3.91 -23.96
C TYR A 33 1.09 -2.46 -23.58
N LYS A 34 0.10 -1.70 -23.06
CA LYS A 34 0.32 -0.32 -22.61
C LYS A 34 1.32 -0.28 -21.45
N LEU A 35 1.17 -1.18 -20.48
CA LEU A 35 2.05 -1.27 -19.32
C LEU A 35 3.49 -1.64 -19.71
N SER A 36 3.67 -2.51 -20.70
CA SER A 36 4.99 -2.88 -21.23
C SER A 36 5.80 -1.69 -21.79
N LYS A 37 5.14 -0.56 -22.10
CA LYS A 37 5.83 0.65 -22.54
C LYS A 37 6.52 1.42 -21.42
N ILE A 38 6.21 1.09 -20.16
CA ILE A 38 6.80 1.71 -18.98
C ILE A 38 8.00 0.87 -18.55
N PRO A 39 9.25 1.37 -18.64
CA PRO A 39 10.45 0.59 -18.32
C PRO A 39 10.43 0.02 -16.90
N TYR A 40 9.92 0.81 -15.94
CA TYR A 40 9.77 0.37 -14.55
C TYR A 40 8.86 -0.86 -14.41
N VAL A 41 7.78 -0.93 -15.19
CA VAL A 41 6.86 -2.08 -15.16
C VAL A 41 7.55 -3.32 -15.69
N LEU A 42 8.26 -3.22 -16.82
CA LEU A 42 9.03 -4.33 -17.36
C LEU A 42 10.10 -4.82 -16.38
N GLN A 43 10.86 -3.89 -15.78
CA GLN A 43 11.92 -4.22 -14.82
C GLN A 43 11.38 -4.85 -13.53
N SER A 44 10.17 -4.46 -13.10
CA SER A 44 9.54 -5.02 -11.90
C SER A 44 8.81 -6.33 -12.19
N TRP A 45 8.46 -6.60 -13.45
CA TRP A 45 7.74 -7.80 -13.89
C TRP A 45 8.67 -8.95 -14.26
N ASP A 46 9.85 -8.65 -14.80
CA ASP A 46 10.87 -9.65 -15.12
C ASP A 46 11.52 -10.17 -13.83
N GLU A 47 11.59 -11.50 -13.68
CA GLU A 47 12.20 -12.19 -12.53
C GLU A 47 13.66 -11.75 -12.29
N ASN A 48 14.37 -11.32 -13.33
CA ASN A 48 15.74 -10.80 -13.26
C ASN A 48 15.83 -9.31 -13.64
N GLY A 49 14.71 -8.57 -13.59
CA GLY A 49 14.60 -7.24 -14.17
C GLY A 49 15.17 -6.09 -13.33
N MET A 50 15.04 -6.16 -12.00
CA MET A 50 15.51 -5.11 -11.09
C MET A 50 16.32 -5.71 -9.94
N GLU A 51 17.59 -5.29 -9.86
CA GLU A 51 18.45 -5.64 -8.73
C GLU A 51 17.99 -4.95 -7.44
N ILE A 52 18.25 -5.60 -6.30
CA ILE A 52 17.81 -5.15 -4.98
C ILE A 52 18.27 -3.71 -4.68
N ASP A 53 19.51 -3.38 -5.02
CA ASP A 53 20.07 -2.04 -4.78
C ASP A 53 19.34 -0.96 -5.60
N GLN A 54 18.95 -1.29 -6.82
CA GLN A 54 18.17 -0.41 -7.67
C GLN A 54 16.74 -0.23 -7.15
N PHE A 55 16.13 -1.31 -6.65
CA PHE A 55 14.81 -1.27 -6.03
C PHE A 55 14.79 -0.40 -4.76
N ASN A 56 15.80 -0.54 -3.90
CA ASN A 56 15.92 0.24 -2.67
C ASN A 56 16.16 1.74 -2.93
N ALA A 57 16.84 2.07 -4.03
CA ALA A 57 17.04 3.46 -4.45
C ALA A 57 15.85 4.05 -5.22
N HIS A 58 14.81 3.25 -5.52
CA HIS A 58 13.68 3.73 -6.31
C HIS A 58 12.84 4.74 -5.51
N PRO A 59 12.44 5.89 -6.08
CA PRO A 59 11.71 6.94 -5.35
C PRO A 59 10.41 6.45 -4.69
N ALA A 60 9.69 5.53 -5.34
CA ALA A 60 8.46 4.96 -4.76
C ALA A 60 8.74 4.10 -3.53
N THR A 61 9.85 3.34 -3.53
CA THR A 61 10.27 2.50 -2.40
C THR A 61 10.68 3.38 -1.23
N ILE A 62 11.48 4.42 -1.48
CA ILE A 62 11.90 5.40 -0.46
C ILE A 62 10.69 6.09 0.15
N ALA A 63 9.78 6.62 -0.67
CA ALA A 63 8.58 7.31 -0.19
C ALA A 63 7.68 6.38 0.65
N THR A 64 7.57 5.12 0.26
CA THR A 64 6.83 4.10 1.02
C THR A 64 7.51 3.85 2.36
N ALA A 65 8.84 3.62 2.37
CA ALA A 65 9.62 3.41 3.58
C ALA A 65 9.48 4.60 4.55
N GLU A 66 9.61 5.83 4.08
CA GLU A 66 9.43 7.04 4.89
C GLU A 66 8.03 7.14 5.50
N THR A 67 6.99 6.79 4.73
CA THR A 67 5.60 6.85 5.20
C THR A 67 5.36 5.81 6.29
N PHE A 68 5.88 4.59 6.10
CA PHE A 68 5.81 3.55 7.13
C PHE A 68 6.61 3.92 8.36
N SER A 69 7.84 4.45 8.22
CA SER A 69 8.64 4.92 9.36
C SER A 69 7.90 5.97 10.17
N LYS A 70 7.29 6.97 9.53
CA LYS A 70 6.50 8.00 10.23
C LYS A 70 5.32 7.41 10.99
N ALA A 71 4.64 6.41 10.41
CA ALA A 71 3.54 5.73 11.08
C ALA A 71 4.03 4.92 12.30
N SER A 72 5.16 4.23 12.17
CA SER A 72 5.81 3.49 13.27
C SER A 72 6.24 4.42 14.41
N ASP A 73 6.89 5.54 14.10
CA ASP A 73 7.28 6.56 15.10
C ASP A 73 6.05 7.08 15.87
N GLY A 74 4.95 7.32 15.15
CA GLY A 74 3.68 7.74 15.75
C GLY A 74 3.11 6.69 16.71
N LEU A 75 3.19 5.40 16.34
CA LEU A 75 2.76 4.29 17.17
C LEU A 75 3.63 4.15 18.43
N GLU A 76 4.96 4.18 18.26
CA GLU A 76 5.91 4.10 19.38
C GLU A 76 5.70 5.23 20.37
N LYS A 77 5.51 6.47 19.87
CA LYS A 77 5.21 7.63 20.70
C LYS A 77 3.91 7.43 21.48
N TYR A 78 2.83 7.03 20.82
CA TYR A 78 1.55 6.79 21.48
C TYR A 78 1.67 5.71 22.55
N VAL A 79 2.30 4.57 22.25
CA VAL A 79 2.51 3.50 23.23
C VAL A 79 3.37 4.00 24.40
N GLY A 80 4.43 4.75 24.14
CA GLY A 80 5.28 5.35 25.17
C GLY A 80 4.51 6.27 26.11
N GLU A 81 3.65 7.15 25.57
CA GLU A 81 2.77 8.03 26.35
C GLU A 81 1.81 7.21 27.22
N ARG A 82 1.18 6.17 26.65
CA ARG A 82 0.29 5.28 27.40
C ARG A 82 1.02 4.53 28.52
N MET A 83 2.23 4.05 28.27
CA MET A 83 3.05 3.36 29.25
C MET A 83 3.48 4.29 30.40
N ALA A 84 3.81 5.55 30.13
CA ALA A 84 4.16 6.52 31.16
C ALA A 84 2.98 6.82 32.12
N VAL A 85 1.76 6.89 31.58
CA VAL A 85 0.53 7.05 32.38
C VAL A 85 0.29 5.83 33.28
N VAL A 86 0.45 4.63 32.75
CA VAL A 86 0.25 3.37 33.52
C VAL A 86 1.36 3.15 34.55
N ALA A 87 2.59 3.57 34.25
CA ALA A 87 3.75 3.45 35.15
C ALA A 87 3.77 4.49 36.30
N GLY A 88 2.76 5.34 36.43
CA GLY A 88 2.58 6.19 37.62
C GLY A 88 3.51 7.41 37.72
N LYS A 89 4.11 7.87 36.62
CA LYS A 89 4.77 9.20 36.63
C LYS A 89 3.69 10.28 36.56
N ALA A 90 3.41 10.90 37.71
CA ALA A 90 2.54 12.08 37.82
C ALA A 90 2.97 13.14 36.80
N VAL A 91 2.04 13.51 35.91
CA VAL A 91 2.20 14.69 35.04
C VAL A 91 2.01 15.93 35.92
N PRO A 92 3.02 16.81 36.08
CA PRO A 92 2.81 18.06 36.80
C PRO A 92 1.84 18.95 36.01
N ALA A 93 0.99 19.65 36.75
CA ALA A 93 -0.08 20.53 36.28
C ALA A 93 0.42 21.72 35.45
#